data_AF-A0A3B5KL17-F1
#
_entry.id   AF-A0A3B5KL17-F1
#
_cell.length_a   1.000
_cell.length_b   1.000
_cell.length_c   1.000
_cell.angle_alpha   90.00
_cell.angle_beta   90.00
_cell.angle_gamma   90.00
#
_symmetry.space_group_name_H-M   'P 1'
#
loop_
_entity.id
_entity.type
_entity.pdbx_description
1 polymer ?
#
loop_
_entity_poly.entity_id
_entity_poly.type
_entity_poly.pdbx_seq_one_letter_code
_entity_poly.pdbx_strand_id
1 'polypeptide(L)'
;PAGWMYAPCGVYSRMSQTGWSFQPACQEMCSACLKPVYPMERITTHKCIFHKACFSCKQCKKKLSVSNYAPLHEEFYCTFHYQQLFRRKGNYDEGFGYAQHKNRWLLKKTEDNIQL
;
A
#
# COMPACT_ATOMS: atom_id res chain seq x y z
N PRO A 1 -46.10 55.67 28.76
CA PRO A 1 -45.11 54.57 28.58
C PRO A 1 -45.85 53.30 28.17
N ALA A 2 -45.97 53.09 26.85
CA ALA A 2 -46.39 51.81 26.24
C ALA A 2 -45.35 50.72 26.61
N GLY A 3 -45.63 49.44 26.78
CA GLY A 3 -46.75 48.58 26.39
C GLY A 3 -46.14 47.26 25.92
N TRP A 4 -46.64 46.13 26.43
CA TRP A 4 -46.57 44.77 25.85
C TRP A 4 -45.19 44.13 25.60
N MET A 5 -44.98 42.91 26.12
CA MET A 5 -44.89 41.66 25.32
C MET A 5 -44.04 40.58 26.01
N TYR A 6 -44.72 39.47 26.34
CA TYR A 6 -44.34 38.10 26.00
C TYR A 6 -42.85 37.70 25.93
N ALA A 7 -42.47 36.82 26.88
CA ALA A 7 -41.47 35.72 26.90
C ALA A 7 -40.22 35.76 26.00
N PRO A 8 -39.09 35.25 26.54
CA PRO A 8 -38.55 34.05 25.92
C PRO A 8 -38.30 32.91 26.92
N CYS A 9 -38.87 31.75 26.59
CA CYS A 9 -38.30 30.45 26.93
C CYS A 9 -36.95 30.38 26.20
N GLY A 10 -35.85 30.32 26.95
CA GLY A 10 -34.54 30.53 26.35
C GLY A 10 -33.39 30.28 27.30
N VAL A 11 -33.32 29.06 27.81
CA VAL A 11 -32.06 28.30 27.83
C VAL A 11 -30.91 28.86 28.68
N TYR A 12 -30.85 28.30 29.89
CA TYR A 12 -29.68 27.78 30.60
C TYR A 12 -28.26 28.06 30.04
N SER A 13 -27.42 28.48 30.98
CA SER A 13 -26.02 28.05 31.18
C SER A 13 -24.89 28.77 30.43
N ARG A 14 -24.30 29.72 31.18
CA ARG A 14 -22.88 29.79 31.55
C ARG A 14 -21.88 29.23 30.53
N MET A 15 -21.23 30.14 29.80
CA MET A 15 -19.95 29.88 29.14
C MET A 15 -18.89 29.50 30.19
N SER A 16 -18.29 28.33 30.04
CA SER A 16 -17.01 27.99 30.67
C SER A 16 -16.14 27.28 29.64
N GLN A 17 -15.14 27.99 29.16
CA GLN A 17 -14.06 27.50 28.32
C GLN A 17 -13.23 26.49 29.12
N THR A 18 -13.10 25.26 28.63
CA THR A 18 -11.88 24.42 28.62
C THR A 18 -12.26 23.05 28.06
N GLY A 19 -12.40 22.96 26.73
CA GLY A 19 -12.51 21.68 26.06
C GLY A 19 -11.13 21.23 25.60
N TRP A 20 -10.47 20.34 26.34
CA TRP A 20 -9.52 19.44 25.69
C TRP A 20 -10.34 18.53 24.79
N SER A 21 -10.43 18.89 23.51
CA SER A 21 -10.83 17.93 22.49
C SER A 21 -9.73 16.87 22.45
N PHE A 22 -9.98 15.74 23.11
CA PHE A 22 -9.28 14.49 22.80
C PHE A 22 -9.63 14.15 21.36
N GLN A 23 -8.89 14.73 20.42
CA GLN A 23 -8.88 14.24 19.06
C GLN A 23 -8.24 12.86 19.15
N PRO A 24 -8.97 11.76 18.87
CA PRO A 24 -8.33 10.47 18.73
C PRO A 24 -7.28 10.64 17.63
N ALA A 25 -6.01 10.42 17.99
CA ALA A 25 -4.89 10.51 17.05
C ALA A 25 -5.26 9.75 15.78
N CYS A 26 -5.03 10.36 14.62
CA CYS A 26 -5.32 9.79 13.30
C CYS A 26 -4.84 8.33 13.25
N GLN A 27 -5.76 7.38 13.48
CA GLN A 27 -5.40 5.98 13.59
C GLN A 27 -5.20 5.48 12.17
N GLU A 28 -3.99 5.01 11.88
CA GLU A 28 -3.65 4.43 10.60
C GLU A 28 -4.56 3.22 10.33
N MET A 29 -5.29 3.26 9.22
CA MET A 29 -6.24 2.21 8.86
C MET A 29 -5.60 1.20 7.91
N CYS A 30 -5.89 -0.08 8.13
CA CYS A 30 -5.44 -1.13 7.23
C CYS A 30 -6.21 -1.07 5.91
N SER A 31 -5.53 -0.92 4.77
CA SER A 31 -6.22 -0.87 3.48
C SER A 31 -6.84 -2.22 3.07
N ALA A 32 -6.48 -3.33 3.73
CA ALA A 32 -7.03 -4.65 3.44
C ALA A 32 -8.27 -5.03 4.27
N CYS A 33 -8.35 -4.60 5.53
CA CYS A 33 -9.47 -4.96 6.42
C CYS A 33 -10.20 -3.74 7.02
N LEU A 34 -9.76 -2.53 6.71
CA LEU A 34 -10.34 -1.25 7.13
C LEU A 34 -10.47 -1.09 8.66
N LYS A 35 -9.66 -1.83 9.42
CA LYS A 35 -9.55 -1.73 10.89
C LYS A 35 -8.34 -0.88 11.27
N PRO A 36 -8.36 -0.20 12.44
CA PRO A 36 -7.20 0.51 12.94
C PRO A 36 -6.03 -0.45 13.14
N VAL A 37 -4.84 -0.02 12.73
CA VAL A 37 -3.60 -0.78 12.83
C VAL A 37 -2.83 -0.29 14.04
N TYR A 38 -2.62 -1.20 14.99
CA TYR A 38 -1.78 -0.90 16.13
C TYR A 38 -0.31 -0.81 15.70
N PRO A 39 0.51 0.08 16.31
CA PRO A 39 1.93 0.24 15.97
C PRO A 39 2.72 -1.08 15.94
N MET A 40 2.36 -2.04 16.79
CA MET A 40 2.97 -3.37 16.87
C MET A 40 2.80 -4.22 15.59
N GLU A 41 1.66 -4.08 14.92
CA GLU A 41 1.31 -4.86 13.72
C GLU A 41 1.44 -4.05 12.42
N ARG A 42 1.91 -2.80 12.54
CA ARG A 42 2.03 -1.87 11.42
C ARG A 42 3.05 -2.35 10.40
N ILE A 43 2.60 -2.48 9.17
CA ILE A 43 3.43 -2.59 7.98
C ILE A 43 3.09 -1.40 7.08
N THR A 44 4.11 -0.66 6.64
CA THR A 44 3.95 0.43 5.67
C THR A 44 4.60 0.00 4.36
N THR A 45 3.80 -0.12 3.31
CA THR A 45 4.24 -0.59 1.99
C THR A 45 3.57 0.24 0.91
N HIS A 46 4.35 0.77 -0.05
CA HIS A 46 3.84 1.53 -1.20
C HIS A 46 2.82 2.62 -0.80
N LYS A 47 3.09 3.31 0.32
CA LYS A 47 2.26 4.38 0.93
C LYS A 47 0.94 3.92 1.58
N CYS A 48 0.66 2.62 1.61
CA CYS A 48 -0.48 2.05 2.30
C CYS A 48 -0.04 1.33 3.59
N ILE A 49 -0.97 1.24 4.55
CA ILE A 49 -0.70 0.59 5.84
C ILE A 49 -1.53 -0.69 5.92
N PHE A 50 -0.89 -1.74 6.42
CA PHE A 50 -1.47 -3.07 6.55
C PHE A 50 -1.12 -3.66 7.91
N HIS A 51 -1.96 -4.60 8.39
CA HIS A 51 -1.56 -5.51 9.45
C HIS A 51 -0.58 -6.56 8.93
N LYS A 52 0.34 -7.02 9.79
CA LYS A 52 1.17 -8.21 9.56
C LYS A 52 0.38 -9.43 9.08
N ALA A 53 -0.83 -9.62 9.59
CA ALA A 53 -1.69 -10.73 9.19
C ALA A 53 -2.43 -10.50 7.86
N CYS A 54 -2.74 -9.24 7.51
CA CYS A 54 -3.48 -8.90 6.31
C CYS A 54 -2.58 -8.86 5.05
N PHE A 55 -1.28 -8.67 5.24
CA PHE A 55 -0.30 -8.67 4.17
C PHE A 55 -0.13 -10.08 3.60
N SER A 56 -0.87 -10.40 2.53
CA SER A 56 -0.97 -11.75 1.97
C SER A 56 -0.95 -11.74 0.44
N CYS A 57 -0.41 -12.81 -0.14
CA CYS A 57 -0.33 -12.95 -1.59
C CYS A 57 -1.71 -13.18 -2.19
N LYS A 58 -2.06 -12.51 -3.29
CA LYS A 58 -3.36 -12.73 -3.96
C LYS A 58 -3.53 -14.14 -4.51
N GLN A 59 -2.46 -14.75 -5.01
CA GLN A 59 -2.51 -16.05 -5.68
C GLN A 59 -2.56 -17.27 -4.74
N CYS A 60 -1.78 -17.25 -3.65
CA CYS A 60 -1.76 -18.37 -2.69
C CYS A 60 -2.29 -18.03 -1.30
N LYS A 61 -2.70 -16.77 -1.06
CA LYS A 61 -3.16 -16.27 0.25
C LYS A 61 -2.18 -16.48 1.40
N LYS A 62 -0.92 -16.83 1.10
CA LYS A 62 0.15 -16.98 2.09
C LYS A 62 0.51 -15.60 2.65
N LYS A 63 0.70 -15.54 3.97
CA LYS A 63 1.21 -14.34 4.65
C LYS A 63 2.59 -13.99 4.09
N LEU A 64 2.74 -12.74 3.66
CA LEU A 64 3.98 -12.20 3.16
C LEU A 64 4.69 -11.47 4.31
N SER A 65 6.01 -11.44 4.27
CA SER A 65 6.81 -10.57 5.13
C SER A 65 7.26 -9.35 4.35
N VAL A 66 7.54 -8.23 5.04
CA VAL A 66 8.09 -7.00 4.43
C VAL A 66 9.42 -7.27 3.70
N SER A 67 10.15 -8.29 4.11
CA SER A 67 11.40 -8.71 3.47
C SER A 67 11.22 -9.51 2.18
N ASN A 68 10.09 -10.20 1.97
CA ASN A 68 9.94 -11.21 0.91
C ASN A 68 8.64 -11.03 0.11
N TYR A 69 8.41 -9.83 -0.44
CA TYR A 69 7.25 -9.54 -1.28
C TYR A 69 7.61 -8.72 -2.52
N ALA A 70 6.74 -8.76 -3.53
CA ALA A 70 6.80 -7.89 -4.69
C ALA A 70 5.43 -7.25 -4.95
N PRO A 71 5.33 -5.91 -5.02
CA PRO A 71 4.11 -5.23 -5.42
C PRO A 71 3.94 -5.26 -6.94
N LEU A 72 2.72 -5.50 -7.42
CA LEU A 72 2.35 -5.49 -8.83
C LEU A 72 0.94 -4.94 -8.99
N HIS A 73 0.79 -3.83 -9.72
CA HIS A 73 -0.51 -3.20 -10.00
C HIS A 73 -1.43 -3.13 -8.76
N GLU A 74 -0.92 -2.58 -7.66
CA GLU A 74 -1.64 -2.40 -6.38
C GLU A 74 -1.94 -3.69 -5.59
N GLU A 75 -1.43 -4.83 -6.06
CA GLU A 75 -1.54 -6.12 -5.36
C GLU A 75 -0.18 -6.65 -4.92
N PHE A 76 -0.18 -7.53 -3.91
CA PHE A 76 1.04 -8.12 -3.36
C PHE A 76 1.17 -9.58 -3.74
N TYR A 77 2.39 -9.96 -4.16
CA TYR A 77 2.72 -11.31 -4.58
C TYR A 77 3.94 -11.85 -3.82
N CYS A 78 3.96 -13.17 -3.60
CA CYS A 78 5.18 -13.86 -3.21
C CYS A 78 6.21 -13.74 -4.33
N THR A 79 7.51 -13.75 -3.99
CA THR A 79 8.61 -13.80 -4.98
C THR A 79 8.40 -14.90 -6.02
N PHE A 80 7.93 -16.08 -5.61
CA PHE A 80 7.61 -17.19 -6.52
C PHE A 80 6.43 -16.91 -7.47
N HIS A 81 5.32 -16.37 -6.96
CA HIS A 81 4.16 -16.06 -7.83
C HIS A 81 4.42 -14.86 -8.72
N TYR A 82 5.16 -13.87 -8.22
CA TYR A 82 5.72 -12.81 -9.03
C TYR A 82 6.56 -13.43 -10.15
N GLN A 83 7.48 -14.34 -9.80
CA GLN A 83 8.27 -15.18 -10.72
C GLN A 83 7.47 -15.91 -11.79
N GLN A 84 6.27 -16.36 -11.47
CA GLN A 84 5.43 -17.06 -12.46
C GLN A 84 4.64 -16.10 -13.36
N LEU A 85 4.19 -14.95 -12.83
CA LEU A 85 3.39 -13.99 -13.58
C LEU A 85 4.15 -13.37 -14.76
N PHE A 86 5.40 -12.94 -14.55
CA PHE A 86 6.17 -12.37 -15.69
C PHE A 86 6.67 -13.44 -16.67
N ARG A 87 6.67 -14.74 -16.33
CA ARG A 87 7.09 -15.83 -17.24
C ARG A 87 6.01 -16.02 -18.28
N ARG A 88 4.75 -15.87 -17.87
CA ARG A 88 3.60 -15.80 -18.77
C ARG A 88 3.56 -14.51 -19.58
N LYS A 89 4.03 -13.39 -19.02
CA LYS A 89 4.02 -12.06 -19.68
C LYS A 89 5.23 -11.79 -20.59
N GLY A 90 6.34 -12.50 -20.44
CA GLY A 90 7.46 -12.52 -21.40
C GLY A 90 8.68 -11.66 -21.09
N ASN A 91 8.85 -11.09 -19.89
CA ASN A 91 10.07 -10.34 -19.55
C ASN A 91 10.56 -10.65 -18.13
N TYR A 92 11.61 -11.47 -18.00
CA TYR A 92 12.12 -12.00 -16.72
C TYR A 92 13.54 -11.57 -16.34
N ASP A 93 14.24 -10.87 -17.23
CA ASP A 93 15.69 -10.74 -17.13
C ASP A 93 16.12 -9.33 -16.68
N GLU A 94 15.38 -8.30 -17.09
CA GLU A 94 15.77 -6.90 -16.89
C GLU A 94 15.61 -6.42 -15.43
N GLY A 95 14.89 -7.16 -14.59
CA GLY A 95 14.58 -6.75 -13.22
C GLY A 95 15.60 -7.15 -12.14
N PHE A 96 16.57 -8.01 -12.46
CA PHE A 96 17.54 -8.55 -11.48
C PHE A 96 19.01 -8.41 -11.92
N GLY A 97 19.28 -7.68 -13.00
CA GLY A 97 20.64 -7.42 -13.48
C GLY A 97 21.34 -8.63 -14.12
N TYR A 98 20.61 -9.69 -14.44
CA TYR A 98 21.14 -10.75 -15.28
C TYR A 98 20.99 -10.34 -16.76
N ALA A 99 21.99 -10.69 -17.56
CA ALA A 99 21.98 -10.44 -19.00
C ALA A 99 21.35 -11.63 -19.72
N GLN A 100 20.44 -11.34 -20.65
CA GLN A 100 19.68 -12.35 -21.38
C GLN A 100 20.66 -13.27 -22.10
N HIS A 101 20.71 -14.56 -21.72
CA HIS A 101 21.59 -15.56 -22.35
C HIS A 101 21.38 -15.66 -23.87
N LYS A 102 20.19 -15.28 -24.37
CA LYS A 102 19.87 -15.20 -25.80
C LYS A 102 20.60 -14.08 -26.56
N ASN A 103 21.10 -13.04 -25.88
CA ASN A 103 21.90 -11.99 -26.52
C ASN A 103 23.31 -12.45 -26.90
N ARG A 104 23.77 -13.61 -26.39
CA ARG A 104 25.05 -14.21 -26.77
C ARG A 104 25.08 -14.67 -28.24
N TRP A 105 23.94 -15.04 -28.82
CA TRP A 105 23.84 -15.47 -30.22
C TRP A 105 23.62 -14.32 -31.22
N LEU A 106 23.14 -13.16 -30.74
CA LEU A 106 22.88 -11.99 -31.59
C LEU A 106 24.16 -11.16 -31.81
N LEU A 107 25.00 -11.01 -30.78
CA LEU A 107 26.29 -10.31 -30.89
C LEU A 107 27.27 -11.05 -31.84
N LYS A 108 27.26 -12.38 -31.80
CA LYS A 108 28.13 -13.20 -32.67
C LYS A 108 27.78 -13.07 -34.16
N LYS A 109 26.57 -12.62 -34.52
CA LYS A 109 26.15 -12.42 -35.92
C LYS A 109 26.61 -11.09 -36.51
N THR A 110 26.84 -10.07 -35.69
CA THR A 110 27.30 -8.75 -36.15
C THR A 110 28.81 -8.71 -36.40
N GLU A 111 29.61 -9.50 -35.68
CA GLU A 111 31.06 -9.58 -35.91
C GLU A 111 31.42 -10.40 -37.17
N ASP A 112 30.60 -11.37 -37.56
CA ASP A 112 30.83 -12.19 -38.76
C ASP A 112 30.33 -11.51 -40.07
N ASN A 113 29.53 -10.43 -39.97
CA ASN A 113 28.98 -9.72 -41.12
C ASN A 113 29.73 -8.42 -41.47
N ILE A 114 30.81 -8.09 -40.76
CA ILE A 114 31.73 -6.98 -41.11
C ILE A 114 32.98 -7.51 -41.86
N GLN A 115 33.03 -8.82 -42.13
CA GLN A 115 34.17 -9.48 -42.78
C GLN A 115 33.78 -10.27 -44.05
N LEU A 116 32.90 -9.67 -44.88
CA LEU A 116 32.71 -10.02 -46.29
C LEU A 116 32.87 -8.77 -47.16
#